data_AF-A0A209A583-F1
#
_entry.id   AF-A0A209A583-F1
#
_cell.length_a   1.000
_cell.length_b   1.000
_cell.length_c   1.000
_cell.angle_alpha   90.00
_cell.angle_beta   90.00
_cell.angle_gamma   90.00
#
_symmetry.space_group_name_H-M   'P 1'
#
loop_
_entity.id
_entity.type
_entity.pdbx_description
1 polymer ?
#
loop_
_entity_poly.entity_id
_entity_poly.type
_entity_poly.pdbx_seq_one_letter_code
_entity_poly.pdbx_strand_id
1 'polypeptide(L)'
;MTEDEWLGGLRHLPDETIIQLHFELQEKIKKHYKLRETGANLQKAIALCEQQIALSPLTLDAMKRKHQDGVNEYQKIAGKIHPAPDFYYPSHYGYKQLFAILKKQKNLEKLAEMKVKHDKEGWK
;
A
#
# COMPACT_ATOMS: atom_id res chain seq x y z
N MET A 1 10.41 8.88 -16.42
CA MET A 1 10.45 8.73 -14.96
C MET A 1 10.05 7.30 -14.63
N THR A 2 10.97 6.50 -14.10
CA THR A 2 10.71 5.12 -13.66
C THR A 2 10.03 5.11 -12.28
N GLU A 3 9.46 3.97 -11.87
CA GLU A 3 8.93 3.78 -10.51
C GLU A 3 10.00 4.11 -9.47
N ASP A 4 11.23 3.63 -9.66
CA ASP A 4 12.35 3.88 -8.74
C ASP A 4 12.77 5.36 -8.67
N GLU A 5 12.77 6.08 -9.80
CA GLU A 5 13.07 7.53 -9.82
C GLU A 5 12.00 8.32 -9.08
N TRP A 6 10.73 7.97 -9.27
CA TRP A 6 9.62 8.59 -8.57
C TRP A 6 9.66 8.30 -7.06
N LEU A 7 9.89 7.04 -6.67
CA LEU A 7 10.06 6.65 -5.27
C LEU A 7 11.28 7.33 -4.64
N GLY A 8 12.37 7.51 -5.39
CA GLY A 8 13.55 8.26 -4.96
C GLY A 8 13.20 9.67 -4.48
N GLY A 9 12.30 10.35 -5.20
CA GLY A 9 11.79 11.66 -4.82
C GLY A 9 10.87 11.67 -3.60
N LEU A 10 10.38 10.51 -3.13
CA LEU A 10 9.49 10.41 -1.96
C LEU A 10 10.19 9.87 -0.71
N ARG A 11 11.38 9.26 -0.85
CA ARG A 11 12.14 8.65 0.26
C ARG A 11 12.52 9.63 1.37
N HIS A 12 12.58 10.92 1.08
CA HIS A 12 12.93 11.95 2.05
C HIS A 12 11.73 12.42 2.88
N LEU A 13 10.51 11.95 2.57
CA LEU A 13 9.33 12.32 3.34
C LEU A 13 9.30 11.58 4.68
N PRO A 14 8.73 12.19 5.73
CA PRO A 14 8.51 11.51 7.01
C PRO A 14 7.67 10.23 6.83
N ASP A 15 7.95 9.21 7.63
CA ASP A 15 7.23 7.93 7.60
C ASP A 15 5.72 8.12 7.73
N GLU A 16 5.27 9.01 8.61
CA GLU A 16 3.84 9.32 8.77
C GLU A 16 3.22 9.92 7.51
N THR A 17 3.97 10.73 6.76
CA THR A 17 3.50 11.32 5.50
C THR A 17 3.36 10.25 4.42
N ILE A 18 4.30 9.32 4.32
CA ILE A 18 4.25 8.20 3.37
C ILE A 18 3.04 7.31 3.67
N ILE A 19 2.86 6.95 4.95
CA ILE A 19 1.74 6.13 5.41
C ILE A 19 0.40 6.84 5.19
N GLN A 20 0.31 8.14 5.50
CA GLN A 20 -0.89 8.94 5.28
C GLN A 20 -1.27 9.00 3.81
N LEU A 21 -0.31 9.29 2.92
CA LEU A 21 -0.53 9.33 1.48
C LEU A 21 -1.07 7.98 0.96
N HIS A 22 -0.51 6.86 1.45
CA HIS A 22 -0.99 5.53 1.10
C HIS A 22 -2.47 5.32 1.45
N PHE A 23 -2.91 5.74 2.65
CA PHE A 23 -4.31 5.62 3.06
C PHE A 23 -5.23 6.63 2.35
N GLU A 24 -4.74 7.81 1.99
CA GLU A 24 -5.51 8.75 1.18
C GLU A 24 -5.78 8.22 -0.24
N LEU A 25 -4.78 7.56 -0.84
CA LEU A 25 -4.96 6.85 -2.11
C LEU A 25 -6.03 5.77 -1.96
N GLN A 26 -6.01 5.00 -0.87
CA GLN A 26 -7.04 4.00 -0.57
C GLN A 26 -8.46 4.60 -0.59
N GLU A 27 -8.68 5.70 0.12
CA GLU A 27 -10.00 6.33 0.18
C GLU A 27 -10.45 6.88 -1.18
N LYS A 28 -9.51 7.39 -1.99
CA LYS A 28 -9.79 7.80 -3.38
C LYS A 28 -10.19 6.60 -4.25
N ILE A 29 -9.52 5.44 -4.11
CA ILE A 29 -9.90 4.22 -4.84
C ILE A 29 -11.34 3.83 -4.48
N LYS A 30 -11.67 3.77 -3.17
CA LYS A 30 -13.03 3.43 -2.71
C LYS A 30 -14.08 4.36 -3.32
N LYS A 31 -13.82 5.67 -3.30
CA LYS A 31 -14.72 6.69 -3.86
C LYS A 31 -14.98 6.47 -5.35
N HIS A 32 -13.93 6.30 -6.15
CA HIS A 32 -14.07 6.13 -7.60
C HIS A 32 -14.64 4.76 -7.96
N TYR A 33 -14.23 3.68 -7.29
CA TYR A 33 -14.75 2.35 -7.58
C TYR A 33 -16.23 2.18 -7.21
N LYS A 34 -16.74 2.91 -6.20
CA LYS A 34 -18.17 3.00 -5.91
C LYS A 34 -18.96 3.53 -7.12
N LEU A 35 -18.38 4.45 -7.88
CA LEU A 35 -18.97 5.10 -9.06
C LEU A 35 -18.51 4.48 -10.39
N ARG A 36 -17.92 3.28 -10.36
CA ARG A 36 -17.25 2.64 -11.52
C ARG A 36 -18.09 2.51 -12.79
N GLU A 37 -19.42 2.49 -12.68
CA GLU A 37 -20.36 2.36 -13.80
C GLU A 37 -20.64 3.70 -14.49
N THR A 38 -20.15 4.81 -13.94
CA THR A 38 -20.41 6.17 -14.46
C THR A 38 -19.13 6.80 -14.99
N GLY A 39 -19.13 7.20 -16.26
CA GLY A 39 -18.02 7.93 -16.88
C GLY A 39 -16.68 7.22 -16.74
N ALA A 40 -15.62 7.97 -16.47
CA ALA A 40 -14.24 7.46 -16.37
C ALA A 40 -13.84 6.97 -14.95
N ASN A 41 -14.81 6.71 -14.07
CA ASN A 41 -14.51 6.39 -12.67
C ASN A 41 -13.79 5.05 -12.49
N LEU A 42 -14.09 4.04 -13.32
CA LEU A 42 -13.38 2.77 -13.27
C LEU A 42 -11.89 2.94 -13.61
N GLN A 43 -11.59 3.68 -14.69
CA GLN A 43 -10.22 3.96 -15.12
C GLN A 43 -9.46 4.76 -14.05
N LYS A 44 -10.12 5.75 -13.43
CA LYS A 44 -9.54 6.48 -12.28
C LYS A 44 -9.25 5.55 -11.10
N ALA A 45 -10.16 4.64 -10.77
CA ALA A 45 -9.93 3.67 -9.69
C ALA A 45 -8.73 2.74 -9.99
N ILE A 46 -8.58 2.30 -11.25
CA ILE A 46 -7.41 1.50 -11.69
C ILE A 46 -6.12 2.30 -11.50
N ALA A 47 -6.05 3.52 -12.05
CA ALA A 47 -4.86 4.37 -11.93
C ALA A 47 -4.50 4.66 -10.46
N LEU A 48 -5.50 4.87 -9.60
CA LEU A 48 -5.28 5.05 -8.16
C LEU A 48 -4.79 3.76 -7.48
N CYS A 49 -5.25 2.58 -7.90
CA CYS A 49 -4.71 1.31 -7.42
C CYS A 49 -3.23 1.17 -7.80
N GLU A 50 -2.89 1.48 -9.05
CA GLU A 50 -1.51 1.44 -9.56
C GLU A 50 -0.60 2.42 -8.79
N GLN A 51 -1.07 3.63 -8.51
CA GLN A 51 -0.33 4.60 -7.69
C GLN A 51 -0.12 4.12 -6.26
N GLN A 52 -1.16 3.54 -5.63
CA GLN A 52 -1.04 3.00 -4.28
C GLN A 52 -0.05 1.83 -4.23
N ILE A 53 -0.07 0.96 -5.24
CA ILE A 53 0.85 -0.18 -5.40
C ILE A 53 2.28 0.30 -5.69
N ALA A 54 2.47 1.35 -6.49
CA ALA A 54 3.80 1.91 -6.71
C ALA A 54 4.42 2.41 -5.39
N LEU A 55 3.60 3.00 -4.50
CA LEU A 55 4.03 3.49 -3.19
C LEU A 55 4.22 2.36 -2.14
N SER A 56 3.80 1.13 -2.42
CA SER A 56 3.74 0.05 -1.43
C SER A 56 5.10 -0.31 -0.80
N PRO A 57 6.26 -0.32 -1.51
CA PRO A 57 7.53 -0.66 -0.88
C PRO A 57 7.91 0.37 0.19
N LEU A 58 7.79 1.66 -0.13
CA LEU A 58 8.09 2.74 0.83
C LEU A 58 7.13 2.74 2.01
N THR A 59 5.85 2.48 1.74
CA THR A 59 4.83 2.40 2.80
C THR A 59 5.15 1.28 3.79
N LEU A 60 5.51 0.10 3.27
CA LEU A 60 5.78 -1.05 4.11
C LEU A 60 7.01 -0.82 5.01
N ASP A 61 8.06 -0.23 4.44
CA ASP A 61 9.27 0.12 5.18
C ASP A 61 8.98 1.18 6.27
N ALA A 62 8.18 2.19 5.94
CA ALA A 62 7.73 3.21 6.91
C ALA A 62 6.88 2.60 8.03
N MET A 63 5.97 1.69 7.71
CA MET A 63 5.15 0.98 8.70
C MET A 63 6.00 0.12 9.64
N LYS A 64 7.00 -0.58 9.11
CA LYS A 64 7.94 -1.38 9.92
C LYS A 64 8.74 -0.52 10.89
N ARG A 65 9.28 0.62 10.43
CA ARG A 65 10.00 1.57 11.29
C ARG A 65 9.09 2.13 12.38
N LYS A 66 7.91 2.63 12.01
CA LYS A 66 6.92 3.17 12.97
C LYS A 66 6.53 2.14 14.03
N HIS A 67 6.35 0.87 13.64
CA HIS A 67 6.09 -0.22 14.59
C HIS A 67 7.26 -0.45 15.53
N GLN A 68 8.49 -0.54 15.00
CA GLN A 68 9.68 -0.73 15.81
C GLN A 68 9.90 0.41 16.81
N ASP A 69 9.66 1.66 16.39
CA ASP A 69 9.77 2.83 17.28
C ASP A 69 8.75 2.74 18.43
N GLY A 70 7.51 2.34 18.14
CA GLY A 70 6.48 2.11 19.16
C GLY A 70 6.83 0.98 20.13
N VAL A 71 7.41 -0.13 19.63
CA VAL A 71 7.90 -1.23 20.46
C VAL A 71 9.02 -0.75 21.39
N ASN A 72 9.99 0.00 20.86
CA ASN A 72 11.11 0.55 21.62
C ASN A 72 10.64 1.54 22.70
N GLU A 73 9.71 2.43 22.35
CA GLU A 73 9.13 3.41 23.26
C GLU A 73 8.39 2.73 24.40
N TYR A 74 7.55 1.73 24.09
CA TYR A 74 6.86 0.95 25.11
C TYR A 74 7.83 0.27 26.06
N GLN A 75 8.88 -0.37 25.54
CA GLN A 75 9.87 -1.03 26.39
C GLN A 75 10.59 -0.04 27.30
N LYS A 76 10.91 1.16 26.80
CA LYS A 76 11.54 2.23 27.57
C LYS A 76 10.65 2.73 28.71
N ILE A 77 9.35 2.88 28.46
CA ILE A 77 8.39 3.45 29.43
C ILE A 77 7.91 2.39 30.43
N ALA A 78 7.54 1.20 29.94
CA ALA A 78 6.93 0.14 30.75
C ALA A 78 7.94 -0.82 31.39
N GLY A 79 9.20 -0.82 30.92
CA GLY A 79 10.23 -1.77 31.35
C GLY A 79 9.91 -3.23 30.99
N LYS A 80 8.99 -3.46 30.05
CA LYS A 80 8.49 -4.77 29.63
C LYS A 80 8.53 -4.91 28.12
N ILE A 81 8.59 -6.15 27.64
CA ILE A 81 8.47 -6.46 26.21
C ILE A 81 7.08 -6.04 25.73
N HIS A 82 7.01 -5.40 24.55
CA HIS A 82 5.75 -5.02 23.92
C HIS A 82 4.87 -6.26 23.67
N PRO A 83 3.55 -6.22 23.94
CA PRO A 83 2.66 -7.38 23.78
C PRO A 83 2.56 -7.91 22.34
N ALA A 84 2.91 -7.10 21.35
CA ALA A 84 3.02 -7.47 19.94
C ALA A 84 4.39 -7.00 19.39
N PRO A 85 5.49 -7.70 19.69
CA PRO A 85 6.83 -7.23 19.32
C PRO A 85 7.07 -7.35 17.81
N ASP A 86 6.48 -8.35 17.17
CA ASP A 86 6.66 -8.61 15.74
C ASP A 86 5.75 -7.76 14.86
N PHE A 87 6.27 -7.35 13.71
CA PHE A 87 5.49 -6.62 12.71
C PHE A 87 4.53 -7.56 11.96
N TYR A 88 3.23 -7.27 12.01
CA TYR A 88 2.23 -7.99 11.23
C TYR A 88 1.99 -7.29 9.90
N TYR A 89 2.14 -8.04 8.79
CA TYR A 89 1.91 -7.53 7.45
C TYR A 89 0.40 -7.29 7.22
N PRO A 90 -0.02 -6.04 6.96
CA PRO A 90 -1.43 -5.73 6.76
C PRO A 90 -1.91 -6.13 5.37
N SER A 91 -3.24 -6.09 5.18
CA SER A 91 -3.84 -6.26 3.87
C SER A 91 -3.69 -5.01 3.01
N HIS A 92 -3.44 -5.16 1.71
CA HIS A 92 -3.31 -4.02 0.80
C HIS A 92 -4.54 -3.83 -0.09
N TYR A 93 -5.31 -2.76 0.13
CA TYR A 93 -6.55 -2.52 -0.62
C TYR A 93 -6.35 -2.35 -2.13
N GLY A 94 -5.33 -1.59 -2.55
CA GLY A 94 -4.99 -1.39 -3.97
C GLY A 94 -4.78 -2.70 -4.72
N TYR A 95 -3.91 -3.59 -4.24
CA TYR A 95 -3.74 -4.94 -4.79
C TYR A 95 -5.05 -5.72 -4.83
N LYS A 96 -5.77 -5.82 -3.71
CA LYS A 96 -7.04 -6.57 -3.65
C LYS A 96 -8.06 -6.08 -4.67
N GLN A 97 -8.21 -4.77 -4.79
CA GLN A 97 -9.17 -4.14 -5.69
C GLN A 97 -8.73 -4.26 -7.15
N LEU A 98 -7.44 -4.07 -7.45
CA LEU A 98 -6.90 -4.24 -8.79
C LEU A 98 -7.01 -5.70 -9.26
N PHE A 99 -6.71 -6.67 -8.39
CA PHE A 99 -6.89 -8.09 -8.70
C PHE A 99 -8.34 -8.41 -9.08
N ALA A 100 -9.31 -7.87 -8.35
CA ALA A 100 -10.72 -8.07 -8.67
C ALA A 100 -11.09 -7.46 -10.03
N ILE A 101 -10.58 -6.28 -10.35
CA ILE A 101 -10.82 -5.61 -11.63
C ILE A 101 -10.19 -6.38 -12.79
N LEU A 102 -8.91 -6.74 -12.69
CA LEU A 102 -8.17 -7.46 -13.73
C LEU A 102 -8.79 -8.84 -14.02
N LYS A 103 -9.24 -9.56 -12.98
CA LYS A 103 -10.00 -10.82 -13.15
C LYS A 103 -11.27 -10.61 -13.99
N LYS A 104 -12.05 -9.57 -13.70
CA LYS A 104 -13.27 -9.25 -14.46
C LYS A 104 -12.97 -8.85 -15.90
N GLN A 105 -11.87 -8.13 -16.12
CA GLN A 105 -11.39 -7.73 -17.44
C GLN A 105 -10.69 -8.86 -18.21
N LYS A 106 -10.51 -10.04 -17.58
CA LYS A 106 -9.73 -11.17 -18.11
C LYS A 106 -8.29 -10.80 -18.49
N ASN A 107 -7.73 -9.76 -17.85
CA ASN A 107 -6.34 -9.38 -18.03
C ASN A 107 -5.46 -10.22 -17.09
N LEU A 108 -5.25 -11.48 -17.49
CA LEU A 108 -4.54 -12.48 -16.68
C LEU A 108 -3.04 -12.23 -16.58
N GLU A 109 -2.45 -11.62 -17.61
CA GLU A 109 -1.03 -11.28 -17.66
C GLU A 109 -0.69 -10.22 -16.61
N LYS A 110 -1.40 -9.07 -16.61
CA LYS A 110 -1.18 -8.02 -15.61
C LYS A 110 -1.51 -8.52 -14.20
N LEU A 111 -2.52 -9.40 -14.07
CA LEU A 111 -2.84 -10.01 -12.78
C LEU A 111 -1.69 -10.86 -12.24
N ALA A 112 -1.02 -11.65 -13.09
CA ALA A 112 0.14 -12.45 -12.70
C ALA A 112 1.32 -11.56 -12.31
N GLU A 113 1.62 -10.53 -13.10
CA GLU A 113 2.67 -9.54 -12.79
C GLU A 113 2.46 -8.90 -11.41
N MET A 114 1.23 -8.43 -11.13
CA MET A 114 0.91 -7.78 -9.87
C MET A 114 0.91 -8.75 -8.67
N LYS A 115 0.58 -10.03 -8.87
CA LYS A 115 0.73 -11.06 -7.82
C LYS A 115 2.19 -11.29 -7.45
N VAL A 116 3.08 -11.37 -8.44
CA VAL A 116 4.52 -11.53 -8.18
C VAL A 116 5.05 -10.38 -7.34
N LYS A 117 4.67 -9.13 -7.66
CA LYS A 117 5.06 -7.96 -6.86
C LYS A 117 4.47 -8.00 -5.45
N HIS A 118 3.17 -8.27 -5.32
CA HIS A 118 2.48 -8.43 -4.04
C HIS A 118 3.18 -9.44 -3.12
N ASP A 119 3.48 -10.63 -3.65
CA ASP A 119 4.08 -11.72 -2.89
C ASP A 119 5.55 -11.42 -2.53
N LYS A 120 6.30 -10.77 -3.44
CA LYS A 120 7.68 -10.31 -3.18
C LYS A 120 7.75 -9.28 -2.06
N GLU A 121 6.77 -8.38 -1.98
CA GLU A 121 6.69 -7.35 -0.94
C GLU A 121 6.19 -7.89 0.41
N GLY A 122 5.45 -9.00 0.40
CA GLY A 122 4.98 -9.67 1.62
C GLY A 122 3.64 -9.17 2.16
N TRP A 123 2.89 -8.39 1.38
CA TRP A 123 1.52 -7.99 1.73
C TRP A 123 0.58 -9.20 1.88
N LYS A 124 -0.51 -9.04 2.65
CA LYS A 124 -1.50 -10.09 2.92
C LYS A 124 -2.81 -9.92 2.14
#